data_AF-A0AAV4C0V3-F1
#
_entry.id   AF-A0AAV4C0V3-F1
#
_cell.length_a   1.000
_cell.length_b   1.000
_cell.length_c   1.000
_cell.angle_alpha   90.00
_cell.angle_beta   90.00
_cell.angle_gamma   90.00
#
_symmetry.space_group_name_H-M   'P 1'
#
loop_
_entity.id
_entity.type
_entity.pdbx_description
1 polymer ?
#
loop_
_entity_poly.entity_id
_entity_poly.type
_entity_poly.pdbx_seq_one_letter_code
_entity_poly.pdbx_strand_id
1 'polypeptide(L)'
;MAPLRITFLIRSVYNLLPSKANLVRWGKKDDPTCPLCQGRQTTEHVLSSCKVALSQGRYTWRYDTVLQELASVISKLKGKSTPLQQAQQYSPQKVESKNGTEGRS
;
A
#
# COMPACT_ATOMS: atom_id res chain seq x y z
N MET A 1 22.13 -3.04 12.87
CA MET A 1 20.73 -2.59 12.62
C MET A 1 20.79 -1.18 12.04
N ALA A 2 20.31 -0.92 10.83
CA ALA A 2 20.39 0.44 10.27
C ALA A 2 19.51 1.40 11.10
N PRO A 3 20.04 2.51 11.65
CA PRO A 3 19.34 3.39 12.59
C PRO A 3 17.99 3.90 12.06
N LEU A 4 17.89 4.08 10.74
CA LEU A 4 16.67 4.52 10.05
C LEU A 4 15.48 3.55 10.19
N ARG A 5 15.73 2.24 10.37
CA ARG A 5 14.65 1.24 10.47
C ARG A 5 13.89 1.35 11.79
N ILE A 6 14.61 1.53 12.89
CA ILE A 6 14.01 1.69 14.23
C ILE A 6 13.25 3.00 14.32
N THR A 7 13.83 4.10 13.82
CA THR A 7 13.15 5.39 13.75
C THR A 7 11.87 5.31 12.92
N PHE A 8 11.91 4.63 11.77
CA PHE A 8 10.71 4.44 10.96
C PHE A 8 9.62 3.68 11.72
N LEU A 9 9.97 2.57 12.38
CA LEU A 9 9.02 1.75 13.13
C LEU A 9 8.34 2.54 14.26
N ILE A 10 9.13 3.25 15.07
CA ILE A 10 8.58 4.07 16.17
C ILE A 10 7.64 5.12 15.58
N ARG A 11 8.06 5.82 14.52
CA ARG A 11 7.25 6.87 13.90
C ARG A 11 6.00 6.35 13.19
N SER A 12 6.01 5.12 12.67
CA SER A 12 4.83 4.52 12.03
C SER A 12 3.77 4.19 13.07
N VAL A 13 4.16 3.63 14.22
CA VAL A 13 3.26 3.30 15.33
C VAL A 13 2.60 4.55 15.91
N TYR A 14 3.38 5.61 16.17
CA TYR A 14 2.86 6.85 16.75
C TYR A 14 2.30 7.84 15.71
N ASN A 15 2.12 7.43 14.45
CA ASN A 15 1.62 8.30 13.37
C ASN A 15 2.42 9.62 13.25
N LEU A 16 3.74 9.54 13.35
CA LEU A 16 4.70 10.66 13.23
C LEU A 16 5.41 10.67 11.87
N LEU A 17 4.99 9.81 10.94
CA LEU A 17 5.49 9.80 9.57
C LEU A 17 4.96 11.03 8.80
N PRO A 18 5.68 11.49 7.76
CA PRO A 18 5.28 12.62 6.92
C PRO A 18 4.11 12.25 5.97
N SER A 19 2.98 11.81 6.52
CA SER A 19 1.72 11.67 5.79
C SER A 19 1.18 13.06 5.42
N LYS A 20 0.39 13.21 4.34
CA LYS A 20 -0.17 14.54 4.00
C LYS A 20 -0.98 15.14 5.15
N ALA A 21 -1.73 14.33 5.91
CA ALA A 21 -2.44 14.83 7.10
C ALA A 21 -1.49 15.42 8.16
N ASN A 22 -0.31 14.82 8.37
CA ASN A 22 0.69 15.37 9.28
C ASN A 22 1.43 16.56 8.70
N LEU A 23 1.71 16.57 7.39
CA LEU A 23 2.32 17.71 6.72
C LEU A 23 1.43 18.96 6.82
N VAL A 24 0.11 18.81 6.71
CA VAL A 24 -0.84 19.90 6.97
C VAL A 24 -0.78 20.34 8.42
N ARG A 25 -0.77 19.40 9.37
CA ARG A 25 -0.63 19.71 10.80
C ARG A 25 0.66 20.46 11.12
N TRP A 26 1.74 20.21 10.38
CA TRP A 26 3.03 20.88 10.55
C TRP A 26 3.16 22.18 9.74
N GLY A 27 2.10 22.63 9.04
CA GLY A 27 2.14 23.83 8.21
C GLY A 27 3.07 23.71 7.00
N LYS A 28 3.30 22.48 6.50
CA LYS A 28 4.16 22.21 5.33
C LYS A 28 3.39 21.95 4.04
N LYS A 29 2.08 21.71 4.13
CA LYS A 29 1.14 21.55 3.01
C LYS A 29 -0.21 22.10 3.40
N ASP A 30 -1.03 22.42 2.40
CA ASP A 30 -2.38 22.94 2.64
C ASP A 30 -3.45 21.84 2.59
N ASP A 31 -3.22 20.78 1.81
CA ASP A 31 -4.22 19.75 1.53
C ASP A 31 -3.83 18.36 2.09
N PRO A 32 -4.66 17.75 2.97
CA PRO A 32 -4.41 16.43 3.54
C PRO A 32 -4.90 15.28 2.63
N THR A 33 -5.36 15.57 1.42
CA THR A 33 -6.10 14.61 0.59
C THR A 33 -5.23 13.54 -0.06
N CYS A 34 -5.68 12.30 -0.02
CA CYS A 34 -5.05 11.15 -0.66
C CYS A 34 -5.15 11.29 -2.19
N PRO A 35 -4.03 11.15 -2.92
CA PRO A 35 -4.05 11.28 -4.39
C PRO A 35 -4.81 10.14 -5.10
N LEU A 36 -5.10 9.03 -4.41
CA LEU A 36 -5.78 7.88 -5.01
C LEU A 36 -7.29 7.92 -4.81
N CYS A 37 -7.74 8.11 -3.56
CA CYS A 37 -9.16 7.98 -3.20
C CYS A 37 -9.80 9.28 -2.72
N GLN A 38 -9.05 10.39 -2.75
CA GLN A 38 -9.49 11.70 -2.29
C GLN A 38 -9.97 11.79 -0.82
N GLY A 39 -9.69 10.75 -0.02
CA GLY A 39 -9.94 10.77 1.43
C GLY A 39 -8.79 11.41 2.21
N ARG A 40 -8.97 11.65 3.51
CA ARG A 40 -7.90 12.17 4.37
C ARG A 40 -6.73 11.17 4.47
N GLN A 41 -5.54 11.58 4.06
CA GLN A 41 -4.35 10.71 4.02
C GLN A 41 -3.56 10.75 5.33
N THR A 42 -3.97 9.92 6.28
CA THR A 42 -3.19 9.58 7.49
C THR A 42 -2.13 8.52 7.19
N THR A 43 -1.24 8.24 8.15
CA THR A 43 -0.29 7.11 8.02
C THR A 43 -1.03 5.79 7.88
N GLU A 44 -2.06 5.54 8.69
CA GLU A 44 -2.93 4.35 8.60
C GLU A 44 -3.60 4.24 7.24
N HIS A 45 -4.09 5.36 6.69
CA HIS A 45 -4.68 5.39 5.36
C HIS A 45 -3.74 4.85 4.29
N VAL A 46 -2.48 5.29 4.29
CA VAL A 46 -1.48 4.84 3.31
C VAL A 46 -1.10 3.37 3.52
N LEU A 47 -1.04 2.91 4.78
CA LEU A 47 -0.57 1.57 5.11
C LEU A 47 -1.64 0.49 4.94
N SER A 48 -2.91 0.76 5.24
CA SER A 48 -3.95 -0.28 5.28
C SER A 48 -5.36 0.14 4.87
N SER A 49 -5.71 1.43 4.94
CA SER A 49 -7.12 1.88 4.87
C SER A 49 -7.52 2.61 3.59
N CYS A 50 -6.68 2.63 2.55
CA CYS A 50 -7.03 3.26 1.29
C CYS A 50 -7.90 2.33 0.43
N LYS A 51 -9.17 2.68 0.25
CA LYS A 51 -10.15 1.91 -0.54
C LYS A 51 -9.69 1.63 -1.98
N VAL A 52 -9.10 2.64 -2.63
CA VAL A 52 -8.58 2.50 -4.00
C VAL A 52 -7.31 1.65 -4.04
N ALA A 53 -6.43 1.77 -3.05
CA ALA A 53 -5.25 0.90 -2.98
C ALA A 53 -5.63 -0.56 -2.74
N LEU A 54 -6.68 -0.79 -1.93
CA LEU A 54 -7.25 -2.12 -1.69
C LEU A 54 -7.86 -2.70 -2.97
N SER A 55 -8.73 -1.95 -3.65
CA SER A 55 -9.38 -2.45 -4.88
C SER A 55 -8.39 -2.67 -6.03
N GLN A 56 -7.33 -1.88 -6.10
CA GLN A 56 -6.23 -2.06 -7.06
C GLN A 56 -5.20 -3.12 -6.63
N GLY A 57 -5.47 -3.94 -5.60
CA GLY A 57 -4.59 -5.03 -5.19
C GLY A 57 -3.19 -4.61 -4.72
N ARG A 58 -2.96 -3.33 -4.40
CA ARG A 58 -1.62 -2.82 -4.06
C ARG A 58 -1.10 -3.42 -2.76
N TYR A 59 -1.98 -3.71 -1.81
CA TYR A 59 -1.61 -4.36 -0.55
C TYR A 59 -1.19 -5.81 -0.79
N THR A 60 -1.93 -6.55 -1.62
CA THR A 60 -1.58 -7.91 -2.05
C THR A 60 -0.22 -7.93 -2.72
N TRP A 61 0.04 -7.02 -3.67
CA TRP A 61 1.34 -6.94 -4.34
C TRP A 61 2.49 -6.70 -3.35
N ARG A 62 2.34 -5.77 -2.41
CA ARG A 62 3.35 -5.52 -1.37
C ARG A 62 3.60 -6.74 -0.50
N TYR A 63 2.54 -7.46 -0.14
CA TYR A 63 2.60 -8.66 0.69
C TYR A 63 3.29 -9.81 -0.05
N ASP A 64 2.86 -10.09 -1.28
CA ASP A 64 3.40 -11.15 -2.12
C ASP A 64 4.87 -10.91 -2.44
N THR A 65 5.27 -9.66 -2.68
CA THR A 65 6.68 -9.32 -2.91
C THR A 65 7.54 -9.70 -1.70
N VAL A 66 7.08 -9.41 -0.47
CA VAL A 66 7.82 -9.79 0.74
C VAL A 66 7.86 -11.32 0.89
N LEU A 67 6.75 -12.01 0.63
CA LEU A 67 6.71 -13.47 0.67
C LEU A 67 7.64 -14.11 -0.37
N GLN A 68 7.71 -13.57 -1.58
CA GLN A 68 8.60 -14.04 -2.64
C GLN A 68 10.07 -13.90 -2.25
N GLU A 69 10.46 -12.77 -1.65
CA GLU A 69 11.81 -12.57 -1.15
C GLU A 69 12.16 -13.56 -0.02
N LEU A 70 11.24 -13.78 0.92
CA LEU A 70 11.42 -14.78 1.98
C LEU A 70 11.55 -16.19 1.40
N ALA A 71 10.68 -16.57 0.45
CA ALA A 71 10.73 -17.85 -0.23
C ALA A 71 12.04 -18.04 -1.01
N SER A 72 12.54 -16.98 -1.67
CA SER A 72 13.82 -16.97 -2.39
C SER A 72 14.99 -17.26 -1.45
N VAL A 73 15.05 -16.58 -0.30
CA VAL A 73 16.07 -16.83 0.73
C VAL A 73 15.99 -18.27 1.24
N ILE A 74 14.80 -18.77 1.55
CA ILE A 74 14.61 -20.14 2.06
C ILE A 74 15.02 -21.18 1.01
N SER A 75 14.66 -20.99 -0.26
CA SER A 75 15.04 -21.90 -1.35
C SER A 75 16.55 -21.94 -1.58
N LYS A 76 17.23 -20.80 -1.49
CA LYS A 76 18.70 -20.71 -1.53
C LYS A 76 19.34 -21.50 -0.39
N LEU A 77 18.82 -21.36 0.83
CA LEU A 77 19.30 -22.13 1.99
C LEU A 77 19.06 -23.64 1.84
N LYS A 78 17.99 -24.03 1.16
CA LYS A 78 17.66 -25.43 0.88
C LYS A 78 18.43 -26.04 -0.30
N GLY A 79 19.31 -25.28 -0.96
CA GLY A 79 20.11 -25.77 -2.08
C GLY A 79 19.31 -26.09 -3.35
N LYS A 80 18.08 -25.59 -3.50
CA LYS A 80 17.25 -25.82 -4.69
C LYS A 80 17.19 -24.54 -5.54
N SER A 81 17.80 -24.57 -6.71
CA SER A 81 17.62 -23.56 -7.76
C SER A 81 16.27 -23.78 -8.44
N THR A 82 15.19 -23.23 -7.88
CA THR A 82 13.91 -23.18 -8.59
C THR A 82 13.84 -21.89 -9.40
N PRO A 83 13.66 -21.93 -10.74
CA PRO A 83 13.36 -20.74 -11.50
C PRO A 83 11.89 -20.36 -11.23
N LEU A 84 11.68 -19.32 -10.44
CA LEU A 84 10.34 -18.75 -10.28
C LEU A 84 10.02 -17.95 -11.56
N GLN A 85 9.18 -18.56 -12.39
CA GLN A 85 8.67 -17.97 -13.62
C GLN A 85 7.94 -16.65 -13.31
N GLN A 86 8.12 -15.73 -14.25
CA GLN A 86 7.72 -14.32 -14.23
C GLN A 86 6.37 -14.09 -13.56
N ALA A 87 6.36 -13.20 -12.56
CA ALA A 87 5.13 -12.60 -12.06
C ALA A 87 4.44 -11.91 -13.24
N GLN A 88 3.36 -12.53 -13.73
CA GLN A 88 2.54 -11.98 -14.79
C GLN A 88 2.12 -10.57 -14.40
N GLN A 89 2.38 -9.65 -15.32
CA GLN A 89 2.08 -8.24 -15.30
C GLN A 89 0.69 -7.99 -14.69
N TYR A 90 0.63 -7.48 -13.46
CA TYR A 90 -0.63 -7.08 -12.84
C TYR A 90 -1.23 -5.92 -13.66
N SER A 91 -2.22 -6.25 -14.47
CA SER A 91 -3.13 -5.28 -15.09
C SER A 91 -4.33 -5.08 -14.14
N PRO A 92 -4.67 -3.84 -13.76
CA PRO A 92 -5.83 -3.61 -12.92
C PRO A 92 -7.10 -4.03 -13.67
N GLN A 93 -7.88 -4.94 -13.07
CA GLN A 93 -9.19 -5.28 -13.62
C GLN A 93 -10.11 -4.07 -13.57
N LYS A 94 -10.69 -3.74 -14.72
CA LYS A 94 -11.71 -2.71 -14.91
C LYS A 94 -12.89 -3.02 -13.99
N VAL A 95 -13.08 -2.22 -12.95
CA VAL A 95 -14.32 -2.26 -12.16
C VAL A 95 -15.39 -1.62 -13.03
N GLU A 96 -16.23 -2.46 -13.64
CA GLU A 96 -17.37 -2.03 -14.45
C GLU A 96 -18.37 -1.27 -13.55
N SER A 97 -18.52 0.03 -13.76
CA SER A 97 -19.57 0.83 -13.15
C SER A 97 -20.92 0.36 -13.68
N LYS A 98 -21.67 -0.42 -12.90
CA LYS A 98 -23.09 -0.61 -13.16
C LYS A 98 -23.82 0.69 -12.82
N ASN A 99 -24.11 1.48 -13.85
CA ASN A 99 -25.15 2.49 -13.81
C ASN A 99 -26.48 1.79 -13.55
N GLY A 100 -27.09 2.07 -12.40
CA GLY A 100 -28.46 1.67 -12.05
C GLY A 100 -29.30 2.92 -11.88
N THR A 101 -29.97 3.30 -12.95
CA THR A 101 -31.15 4.18 -12.95
C THR A 101 -32.24 3.56 -12.08
N GLU A 102 -32.84 4.33 -11.19
CA GLU A 102 -34.25 4.17 -10.81
C GLU A 102 -34.76 5.47 -10.20
N GLY A 103 -35.68 6.12 -10.90
CA GLY A 103 -36.48 7.21 -10.38
C GLY A 103 -37.74 6.71 -9.68
N ARG A 104 -38.47 7.68 -9.12
CA ARG A 104 -39.88 7.64 -8.67
C ARG A 104 -40.10 7.25 -7.22
N SER A 105 -40.20 8.27 -6.37
CA SER A 105 -41.50 8.71 -5.80
C SER A 105 -41.41 10.19 -5.43
#